data_AF-A0A6H1KSI6-F1
#
_entry.id   AF-A0A6H1KSI6-F1
#
_cell.length_a   1.000
_cell.length_b   1.000
_cell.length_c   1.000
_cell.angle_alpha   90.00
_cell.angle_beta   90.00
_cell.angle_gamma   90.00
#
_symmetry.space_group_name_H-M   'P 1'
#
loop_
_entity.id
_entity.type
_entity.pdbx_description
1 polymer ?
#
loop_
_entity_poly.entity_id
_entity_poly.type
_entity_poly.pdbx_seq_one_letter_code
_entity_poly.pdbx_strand_id
1 'polypeptide(L)' 'MHFGLAEQLREMRADVLQAVYAKHPERFVRKPPEPPKVPAAAWINQPAPDGPLLPAQR' A
#
# COMPACT_ATOMS: atom_id res chain seq x y z
N MET A 1 -0.56 7.70 16.82
CA MET A 1 -1.17 6.70 15.93
C MET A 1 -1.65 7.44 14.67
N HIS A 2 -1.29 6.98 13.47
CA HIS A 2 -1.78 7.57 12.21
C HIS A 2 -2.84 6.64 11.62
N PHE A 3 -4.10 6.82 12.04
CA PHE A 3 -5.21 6.12 11.40
C PHE A 3 -5.62 6.89 10.14
N GLY A 4 -6.01 6.17 9.08
CA GLY A 4 -6.62 6.75 7.87
C GLY A 4 -5.68 7.37 6.83
N LEU A 5 -4.40 7.63 7.15
CA LEU A 5 -3.45 8.19 6.17
C LEU A 5 -3.26 7.29 4.93
N ALA A 6 -3.26 5.97 5.13
CA ALA A 6 -3.11 5.02 4.02
C ALA A 6 -4.26 5.12 3.02
N GLU A 7 -5.50 5.25 3.51
CA GLU A 7 -6.68 5.44 2.66
C GLU A 7 -6.67 6.81 1.98
N GLN A 8 -6.31 7.87 2.71
CA GLN A 8 -6.19 9.20 2.12
C GLN A 8 -5.16 9.23 0.97
N LEU A 9 -3.99 8.62 1.16
CA LEU A 9 -2.98 8.51 0.10
C LEU A 9 -3.46 7.63 -1.06
N ARG A 10 -4.32 6.65 -0.81
CA ARG A 10 -4.92 5.82 -1.86
C ARG A 10 -5.89 6.63 -2.72
N GLU A 11 -6.73 7.47 -2.11
CA GLU A 11 -7.63 8.38 -2.82
C GLU A 11 -6.86 9.40 -3.67
N MET A 12 -5.84 10.04 -3.10
CA MET A 12 -4.98 10.98 -3.84
C MET A 12 -4.30 10.32 -5.04
N ARG A 13 -3.91 9.03 -4.93
CA ARG A 13 -3.37 8.26 -6.06
C ARG A 13 -4.42 7.96 -7.13
N ALA A 14 -5.67 7.76 -6.74
CA ALA A 14 -6.77 7.54 -7.69
C ALA A 14 -6.95 8.77 -8.60
N ASP A 15 -6.92 9.97 -8.02
CA ASP A 15 -7.03 11.23 -8.79
C ASP A 15 -5.91 11.39 -9.82
N VAL A 16 -4.66 11.11 -9.42
CA VAL A 16 -3.50 11.15 -10.31
C VAL A 16 -3.64 10.14 -11.45
N LEU A 17 -4.02 8.90 -11.12
CA LEU A 17 -4.19 7.83 -12.11
C LEU A 17 -5.30 8.16 -13.11
N GLN A 18 -6.42 8.72 -12.65
CA GLN A 18 -7.51 9.17 -13.49
C GLN A 18 -7.07 10.29 -14.43
N ALA A 19 -6.35 11.29 -13.93
CA ALA A 19 -5.84 12.41 -14.73
C ALA A 19 -4.85 11.95 -15.81
N VAL A 20 -4.00 10.96 -15.50
CA VAL A 20 -3.06 10.39 -16.49
C VAL A 20 -3.80 9.54 -17.52
N TYR A 21 -4.78 8.74 -17.11
CA TYR A 21 -5.61 7.95 -18.04
C TYR A 21 -6.36 8.85 -19.03
N ALA A 22 -6.94 9.95 -18.56
CA ALA A 22 -7.65 10.90 -19.41
C ALA A 22 -6.75 11.54 -20.49
N LYS A 23 -5.45 11.69 -20.22
CA LYS A 23 -4.47 12.25 -21.16
C LYS A 23 -3.90 11.22 -22.13
N HIS A 24 -3.72 9.98 -21.66
CA HIS A 24 -2.99 8.94 -22.37
C HIS A 24 -3.66 7.56 -22.25
N PRO A 25 -4.91 7.38 -22.72
CA PRO A 25 -5.61 6.11 -22.59
C PRO A 25 -4.91 4.97 -23.33
N GLU A 26 -4.18 5.25 -24.41
CA GLU A 26 -3.42 4.29 -25.22
C GLU A 26 -2.28 3.60 -24.44
N ARG A 27 -1.83 4.20 -23.34
CA ARG A 27 -0.79 3.63 -22.48
C ARG A 27 -1.33 2.60 -21.49
N PHE A 28 -2.66 2.46 -21.39
CA PHE A 28 -3.33 1.56 -20.47
C PHE A 28 -4.13 0.50 -21.22
N VAL A 29 -3.97 -0.76 -20.82
CA VAL A 29 -4.64 -1.87 -21.49
C VAL A 29 -6.10 -1.96 -21.02
N ARG A 30 -7.05 -1.77 -21.94
CA ARG A 30 -8.49 -2.02 -21.82
C ARG A 30 -9.28 -1.16 -20.81
N LYS A 31 -8.68 -0.63 -19.74
CA LYS A 31 -9.39 0.13 -18.69
C LYS A 31 -8.48 1.13 -17.96
N PRO A 32 -9.06 2.09 -17.20
CA PRO A 32 -8.30 2.94 -16.29
C PRO A 32 -7.50 2.12 -15.27
N PRO A 33 -6.28 2.56 -14.90
CA PRO A 33 -5.52 1.97 -13.80
C PRO A 33 -6.17 2.28 -12.44
N GLU A 34 -6.10 1.32 -11.52
CA GLU A 34 -6.60 1.47 -10.15
C GLU A 34 -5.42 1.46 -9.15
N PRO A 35 -5.43 2.29 -8.10
CA PRO A 35 -4.38 2.27 -7.10
C PRO A 35 -4.43 0.96 -6.29
N PRO A 36 -3.26 0.41 -5.88
CA PRO A 36 -3.20 -0.81 -5.09
C PRO A 36 -4.08 -0.75 -3.84
N LYS A 37 -4.62 -1.89 -3.43
CA LYS A 37 -5.37 -1.99 -2.17
C LYS A 37 -4.41 -1.79 -1.00
N VAL A 38 -4.88 -1.11 0.04
CA VAL A 38 -4.13 -1.02 1.30
C VAL A 38 -4.09 -2.42 1.93
N PRO A 39 -2.91 -2.94 2.28
CA PRO A 39 -2.82 -4.22 2.96
C PRO A 39 -3.41 -4.13 4.37
N ALA A 40 -4.14 -5.16 4.80
CA ALA A 40 -4.70 -5.23 6.15
C ALA A 40 -3.60 -5.21 7.24
N ALA A 41 -2.42 -5.75 6.93
CA ALA A 41 -1.23 -5.69 7.76
C ALA A 41 0.03 -5.69 6.90
N ALA A 42 1.06 -4.98 7.36
CA ALA A 42 2.38 -4.96 6.76
C ALA A 42 3.43 -4.94 7.87
N TRP A 43 4.42 -5.83 7.78
CA TRP A 43 5.48 -5.96 8.78
C TRP A 43 6.85 -5.80 8.10
N ILE A 44 7.72 -4.98 8.68
CA ILE A 44 9.16 -5.00 8.35
C ILE A 44 9.84 -6.14 9.11
N ASN A 45 9.40 -6.37 10.37
CA ASN A 45 9.75 -7.51 11.20
C ASN A 45 8.46 -8.02 11.84
N GLN A 46 7.89 -9.12 11.34
CA GLN A 46 6.71 -9.70 11.96
C GLN A 46 7.13 -10.33 13.30
N PRO A 47 6.46 -10.00 14.42
CA PRO A 47 6.76 -10.67 15.67
C PRO A 47 6.43 -12.16 15.54
N ALA A 48 7.32 -13.01 16.04
CA ALA A 48 7.01 -14.44 16.16
C ALA A 48 5.78 -14.61 17.07
N PRO A 49 4.90 -15.60 16.81
CA PRO A 49 3.64 -15.78 17.54
C PRO A 49 3.77 -15.80 19.07
N ASP A 50 4.91 -16.26 19.62
CA ASP A 50 5.09 -16.49 21.06
C ASP A 50 6.21 -15.66 21.75
N GLY A 51 6.87 -14.73 21.04
CA GLY A 51 7.94 -13.87 21.61
C GLY A 51 9.23 -14.60 22.08
N PRO A 52 10.28 -13.83 22.44
CA PRO A 52 11.29 -13.30 21.52
C PRO A 52 12.36 -14.34 21.06
N LEU A 53 12.87 -14.15 19.85
CA LEU A 53 14.16 -14.71 19.44
C LEU A 53 15.31 -13.92 20.12
N LEU A 54 15.70 -14.40 21.31
CA LEU A 54 17.04 -14.36 21.95
C LEU A 54 17.42 -13.10 22.79
N PRO A 55 18.19 -13.27 23.91
CA PRO A 55 19.44 -14.05 23.94
C PRO A 55 19.68 -15.01 25.13
N ALA A 56 20.41 -16.10 24.86
CA ALA A 56 21.35 -16.65 25.84
C ALA A 56 22.72 -16.03 25.54
N GLN A 57 22.96 -14.83 26.08
CA GLN A 57 24.33 -14.33 26.23
C GLN A 57 25.00 -15.21 27.28
N ARG A 58 26.15 -15.79 26.94
CA ARG A 58 27.07 -16.41 27.89
C ARG A 58 28.42 -15.76 27.76
#